data_AF-A0AAN9G2R5-F1
#
_entry.id   AF-A0AAN9G2R5-F1
#
_cell.length_a   1.000
_cell.length_b   1.000
_cell.length_c   1.000
_cell.angle_alpha   90.00
_cell.angle_beta   90.00
_cell.angle_gamma   90.00
#
_symmetry.space_group_name_H-M   'P 1'
#
loop_
_entity.id
_entity.type
_entity.pdbx_description
1 polymer ?
#
loop_
_entity_poly.entity_id
_entity_poly.type
_entity_poly.pdbx_seq_one_letter_code
_entity_poly.pdbx_strand_id
1 'polypeptide(L)'
;MSWLFGVGNKGHGDVPQFPVPPPSSGGGGDAGGSGDGGKDKGGGGGLFGKSSDAYRFDSAALERAAQAAKELERSKYAREALDLTKQQEVSKQLETQKQMKEYEAQLEQLKVEQVRVQQEERRKTLAEETKQQQQRAQYQDQLARKRYDDQLAQQARMNEENIRRQEESVKKQEALRRSTIEHEAELRHKNEMQRLEAELRGKAKVDRENMDIIREQIKLKAAENRQTVLESIKTAGSVLGTGFQAFIGDWDKVTATALGLTMVAVGVYTAKYGTGVAAKYIESRLGKPSLVRDTSRFTALEALKHPIKTVKAMKLKPEDALQGIILRPKLEERLRDIAIATRHTKKNKGYYRNILMYGPPGTGKTMFAKSLAQHSGMDYAIMTGGDVAPMGKEGVTAMHKVFDWAYTSSRG
;
A
#
# COMPACT_ATOMS: atom_id res chain seq x y z
N MET A 1 2.22 37.52 -11.27
CA MET A 1 2.57 38.31 -12.47
C MET A 1 3.94 37.89 -12.96
N SER A 2 4.08 37.78 -14.29
CA SER A 2 5.30 37.62 -15.09
C SER A 2 6.23 36.43 -14.81
N TRP A 3 6.07 35.36 -15.59
CA TRP A 3 7.20 34.67 -16.24
C TRP A 3 6.96 34.82 -17.75
N LEU A 4 7.81 35.60 -18.43
CA LEU A 4 7.72 35.90 -19.85
C LEU A 4 9.08 35.61 -20.50
N PHE A 5 9.06 34.68 -21.47
CA PHE A 5 10.05 34.37 -22.52
C PHE A 5 11.38 33.70 -22.10
N GLY A 6 11.88 32.65 -22.78
CA GLY A 6 11.66 32.29 -24.18
C GLY A 6 11.78 30.79 -24.53
N VAL A 7 10.90 30.40 -25.46
CA VAL A 7 11.03 29.55 -26.67
C VAL A 7 12.49 29.19 -27.06
N GLY A 8 12.85 28.03 -27.59
CA GLY A 8 12.17 26.83 -28.11
C GLY A 8 13.22 25.71 -28.28
N ASN A 9 12.86 24.45 -28.53
CA ASN A 9 12.69 23.90 -29.88
C ASN A 9 12.21 22.43 -29.77
N LYS A 10 11.43 21.98 -30.76
CA LYS A 10 10.93 20.61 -30.92
C LYS A 10 12.08 19.64 -31.23
N GLY A 11 12.06 18.46 -30.63
CA GLY A 11 12.88 17.31 -31.00
C GLY A 11 12.06 16.03 -30.90
N HIS A 12 12.04 15.27 -32.00
CA HIS A 12 11.29 14.02 -32.22
C HIS A 12 11.79 12.86 -31.35
N GLY A 13 10.95 11.83 -31.25
CA GLY A 13 11.20 10.63 -30.47
C GLY A 13 12.35 9.77 -30.98
N ASP A 14 13.06 9.19 -30.03
CA ASP A 14 14.12 8.22 -30.28
C ASP A 14 13.64 6.78 -30.03
N VAL A 15 13.82 5.99 -31.08
CA VAL A 15 13.79 4.52 -31.14
C VAL A 15 15.06 3.95 -30.49
N PRO A 16 15.04 2.72 -29.93
CA PRO A 16 16.21 2.15 -29.27
C PRO A 16 17.26 1.68 -30.29
N GLN A 17 18.50 2.18 -30.13
CA GLN A 17 19.64 1.91 -31.00
C GLN A 17 20.59 0.90 -30.32
N PHE A 18 21.00 -0.13 -31.07
CA PHE A 18 21.96 -1.16 -30.66
C PHE A 18 23.37 -0.58 -30.41
N PRO A 19 24.17 -1.13 -29.48
CA PRO A 19 25.53 -0.66 -29.25
C PRO A 19 26.52 -1.21 -30.29
N VAL A 20 27.30 -0.29 -30.86
CA VAL A 20 28.46 -0.52 -31.74
C VAL A 20 29.73 -0.62 -30.88
N PRO A 21 30.70 -1.50 -31.17
CA PRO A 21 31.96 -1.57 -30.42
C PRO A 21 32.95 -0.44 -30.82
N PRO A 22 33.87 -0.02 -29.93
CA PRO A 22 34.81 1.06 -30.20
C PRO A 22 35.99 0.61 -31.10
N PRO A 23 36.64 1.55 -31.82
CA PRO A 23 37.68 1.24 -32.79
C PRO A 23 39.06 1.05 -32.14
N SER A 24 39.86 0.20 -32.78
CA SER A 24 41.29 0.01 -32.53
C SER A 24 42.10 1.26 -32.86
N SER A 25 42.85 1.76 -31.89
CA SER A 25 43.95 2.71 -32.12
C SER A 25 45.28 1.97 -32.02
N GLY A 26 45.96 1.85 -33.15
CA GLY A 26 47.39 1.54 -33.22
C GLY A 26 48.20 2.82 -33.42
N GLY A 27 49.43 2.84 -32.87
CA GLY A 27 50.50 3.70 -33.37
C GLY A 27 51.32 4.45 -32.32
N GLY A 28 52.38 3.80 -31.82
CA GLY A 28 53.77 4.28 -31.85
C GLY A 28 54.25 5.37 -30.87
N GLY A 29 55.38 5.09 -30.20
CA GLY A 29 56.42 6.10 -29.98
C GLY A 29 57.05 6.22 -28.58
N ASP A 30 58.08 5.41 -28.36
CA ASP A 30 59.42 5.78 -27.88
C ASP A 30 59.86 5.84 -26.40
N ALA A 31 61.08 5.28 -26.26
CA ALA A 31 62.21 5.59 -25.38
C ALA A 31 62.23 5.31 -23.85
N GLY A 32 63.15 4.39 -23.50
CA GLY A 32 64.05 4.47 -22.33
C GLY A 32 63.56 3.77 -21.05
N GLY A 33 64.30 2.88 -20.39
CA GLY A 33 65.66 2.41 -20.56
C GLY A 33 66.04 1.47 -19.40
N SER A 34 67.06 0.64 -19.67
CA SER A 34 68.05 0.05 -18.73
C SER A 34 67.60 -0.80 -17.55
N GLY A 35 68.14 -2.02 -17.48
CA GLY A 35 68.77 -2.47 -16.23
C GLY A 35 68.60 -3.94 -15.82
N ASP A 36 69.45 -4.78 -16.40
CA ASP A 36 70.23 -5.81 -15.71
C ASP A 36 69.64 -7.20 -15.34
N GLY A 37 70.37 -8.23 -15.82
CA GLY A 37 70.97 -9.23 -14.93
C GLY A 37 70.30 -10.60 -14.84
N GLY A 38 70.80 -11.59 -15.59
CA GLY A 38 70.62 -13.00 -15.21
C GLY A 38 70.82 -14.08 -16.29
N LYS A 39 72.08 -14.46 -16.51
CA LYS A 39 72.59 -15.72 -17.12
C LYS A 39 71.80 -16.98 -16.68
N ASP A 40 71.72 -18.11 -17.41
CA ASP A 40 72.82 -18.86 -18.02
C ASP A 40 72.31 -19.95 -19.01
N LYS A 41 73.11 -20.13 -20.08
CA LYS A 41 73.53 -21.37 -20.78
C LYS A 41 72.56 -22.51 -21.13
N GLY A 42 72.59 -22.87 -22.41
CA GLY A 42 72.96 -24.24 -22.81
C GLY A 42 72.35 -24.75 -24.12
N GLY A 43 73.20 -25.09 -25.09
CA GLY A 43 72.91 -26.10 -26.11
C GLY A 43 72.66 -25.57 -27.51
N GLY A 44 73.71 -25.56 -28.33
CA GLY A 44 73.65 -25.20 -29.74
C GLY A 44 73.10 -26.29 -30.66
N GLY A 45 73.17 -26.01 -31.96
CA GLY A 45 72.94 -26.99 -33.02
C GLY A 45 71.95 -26.46 -34.06
N GLY A 46 72.47 -26.10 -35.23
CA GLY A 46 71.72 -25.46 -36.30
C GLY A 46 70.48 -26.24 -36.76
N LEU A 47 69.40 -25.49 -37.00
CA LEU A 47 68.18 -26.00 -37.63
C LEU A 47 67.74 -25.14 -38.82
N PHE A 48 68.70 -24.56 -39.54
CA PHE A 48 68.47 -23.90 -40.84
C PHE A 48 69.00 -24.72 -42.03
N GLY A 49 69.26 -26.02 -41.84
CA GLY A 49 69.93 -26.87 -42.84
C GLY A 49 69.23 -28.15 -43.27
N LYS A 50 67.96 -28.40 -42.90
CA LYS A 50 67.34 -29.74 -43.09
C LYS A 50 66.04 -29.82 -43.88
N SER A 51 65.58 -28.73 -44.47
CA SER A 51 64.35 -28.75 -45.31
C SER A 51 64.62 -28.73 -46.82
N SER A 52 65.87 -28.61 -47.25
CA SER A 52 66.24 -28.67 -48.67
C SER A 52 66.56 -30.08 -49.18
N ASP A 53 66.80 -31.07 -48.30
CA ASP A 53 67.12 -32.45 -48.72
C ASP A 53 65.88 -33.30 -49.03
N ALA A 54 64.68 -32.92 -48.57
CA ALA A 54 63.44 -33.69 -48.79
C ALA A 54 62.92 -33.64 -50.24
N TYR A 55 63.44 -32.72 -51.06
CA TYR A 55 63.11 -32.56 -52.48
C TYR A 55 64.34 -32.70 -53.39
N ARG A 56 65.36 -33.49 -52.98
CA ARG A 56 66.44 -33.87 -53.89
C ARG A 56 65.97 -35.03 -54.76
N PHE A 57 65.84 -34.76 -56.05
CA PHE A 57 65.49 -35.73 -57.08
C PHE A 57 66.60 -36.78 -57.17
N ASP A 58 66.40 -37.95 -56.57
CA ASP A 58 67.39 -39.04 -56.55
C ASP A 58 67.41 -39.74 -57.93
N SER A 59 68.23 -39.22 -58.84
CA SER A 59 68.38 -39.74 -60.20
C SER A 59 68.90 -41.18 -60.23
N ALA A 60 69.67 -41.60 -59.22
CA ALA A 60 70.22 -42.95 -59.12
C ALA A 60 69.18 -43.97 -58.63
N ALA A 61 68.23 -43.56 -57.80
CA ALA A 61 67.05 -44.39 -57.48
C ALA A 61 66.14 -44.57 -58.69
N LEU A 62 65.99 -43.52 -59.51
CA LEU A 62 65.15 -43.55 -60.70
C LEU A 62 65.76 -44.41 -61.82
N GLU A 63 67.10 -44.36 -61.99
CA GLU A 63 67.83 -45.23 -62.91
C GLU A 63 67.78 -46.71 -62.48
N ARG A 64 67.93 -47.00 -61.17
CA ARG A 64 67.74 -48.35 -60.63
C ARG A 64 66.32 -48.85 -60.79
N ALA A 65 65.32 -47.99 -60.57
CA ALA A 65 63.92 -48.32 -60.79
C ALA A 65 63.61 -48.58 -62.28
N ALA A 66 64.22 -47.81 -63.18
CA ALA A 66 64.07 -47.99 -64.63
C ALA A 66 64.72 -49.29 -65.14
N GLN A 67 65.91 -49.64 -64.64
CA GLN A 67 66.55 -50.93 -64.92
C GLN A 67 65.71 -52.10 -64.37
N ALA A 68 65.25 -52.00 -63.12
CA ALA A 68 64.39 -53.01 -62.49
C ALA A 68 63.05 -53.18 -63.22
N ALA A 69 62.43 -52.11 -63.70
CA ALA A 69 61.21 -52.17 -64.50
C ALA A 69 61.43 -52.90 -65.84
N LYS A 70 62.56 -52.65 -66.51
CA LYS A 70 62.92 -53.29 -67.79
C LYS A 70 63.22 -54.79 -67.65
N GLU A 71 63.78 -55.21 -66.50
CA GLU A 71 63.94 -56.62 -66.16
C GLU A 71 62.61 -57.29 -65.80
N LEU A 72 61.72 -56.57 -65.09
CA LEU A 72 60.39 -57.04 -64.76
C LEU A 72 59.54 -57.32 -66.01
N GLU A 73 59.58 -56.43 -67.02
CA GLU A 73 58.84 -56.58 -68.29
C GLU A 73 59.25 -57.80 -69.12
N ARG A 74 60.49 -58.28 -68.99
CA ARG A 74 60.98 -59.49 -69.68
C ARG A 74 60.52 -60.79 -69.00
N SER A 75 60.02 -60.71 -67.77
CA SER A 75 59.59 -61.87 -66.99
C SER A 75 58.16 -62.32 -67.36
N LYS A 76 57.89 -63.62 -67.25
CA LYS A 76 56.56 -64.19 -67.57
C LYS A 76 55.44 -63.71 -66.63
N TYR A 77 55.78 -63.18 -65.45
CA TYR A 77 54.85 -62.73 -64.40
C TYR A 77 54.80 -61.21 -64.23
N ALA A 78 55.31 -60.45 -65.21
CA ALA A 78 55.38 -58.99 -65.17
C ALA A 78 54.03 -58.34 -64.80
N ARG A 79 52.92 -58.85 -65.35
CA ARG A 79 51.57 -58.33 -65.10
C ARG A 79 51.12 -58.51 -63.64
N GLU A 80 51.31 -59.69 -63.07
CA GLU A 80 50.90 -59.98 -61.68
C GLU A 80 51.73 -59.18 -60.67
N ALA A 81 53.04 -59.03 -60.93
CA ALA A 81 53.90 -58.21 -60.07
C ALA A 81 53.55 -56.72 -60.13
N LEU A 82 53.18 -56.21 -61.31
CA LEU A 82 52.69 -54.83 -61.48
C LEU A 82 51.33 -54.61 -60.80
N ASP A 83 50.43 -55.58 -60.86
CA ASP A 83 49.15 -55.50 -60.15
C ASP A 83 49.35 -55.52 -58.62
N LEU A 84 50.29 -56.32 -58.12
CA LEU A 84 50.62 -56.38 -56.70
C LEU A 84 51.29 -55.09 -56.19
N THR A 85 52.21 -54.50 -56.95
CA THR A 85 52.80 -53.19 -56.60
C THR A 85 51.75 -52.08 -56.65
N LYS A 86 50.85 -52.10 -57.63
CA LYS A 86 49.71 -51.17 -57.71
C LYS A 86 48.80 -51.31 -56.48
N GLN A 87 48.48 -52.52 -56.05
CA GLN A 87 47.69 -52.75 -54.83
C GLN A 87 48.42 -52.28 -53.55
N GLN A 88 49.73 -52.50 -53.44
CA GLN A 88 50.53 -52.01 -52.32
C GLN A 88 50.64 -50.48 -52.29
N GLU A 89 50.76 -49.83 -53.45
CA GLU A 89 50.79 -48.37 -53.56
C GLU A 89 49.44 -47.76 -53.17
N VAL A 90 48.33 -48.34 -53.63
CA VAL A 90 46.98 -47.94 -53.19
C VAL A 90 46.81 -48.13 -51.68
N SER A 91 47.33 -49.22 -51.11
CA SER A 91 47.27 -49.47 -49.66
C SER A 91 48.06 -48.43 -48.87
N LYS A 92 49.26 -48.05 -49.33
CA LYS A 92 50.07 -46.98 -48.72
C LYS A 92 49.41 -45.60 -48.86
N GLN A 93 48.76 -45.33 -49.99
CA GLN A 93 47.99 -44.10 -50.18
C GLN A 93 46.79 -44.05 -49.22
N LEU A 94 46.12 -45.19 -48.99
CA LEU A 94 45.04 -45.29 -48.01
C LEU A 94 45.54 -45.12 -46.56
N GLU A 95 46.69 -45.69 -46.21
CA GLU A 95 47.30 -45.51 -44.88
C GLU A 95 47.70 -44.06 -44.62
N THR A 96 48.35 -43.40 -45.59
CA THR A 96 48.71 -41.97 -45.47
C THR A 96 47.46 -41.08 -45.41
N GLN A 97 46.42 -41.38 -46.20
CA GLN A 97 45.12 -40.68 -46.06
C GLN A 97 44.48 -40.91 -44.70
N LYS A 98 44.56 -42.13 -44.15
CA LYS A 98 44.04 -42.43 -42.81
C LYS A 98 44.78 -41.64 -41.74
N GLN A 99 46.12 -41.60 -41.78
CA GLN A 99 46.93 -40.82 -40.85
C GLN A 99 46.61 -39.32 -40.96
N MET A 100 46.49 -38.77 -42.17
CA MET A 100 46.11 -37.36 -42.34
C MET A 100 44.74 -37.05 -41.71
N LYS A 101 43.76 -37.94 -41.88
CA LYS A 101 42.44 -37.79 -41.25
C LYS A 101 42.49 -37.92 -39.73
N GLU A 102 43.32 -38.80 -39.19
CA GLU A 102 43.52 -38.93 -37.74
C GLU A 102 44.14 -37.66 -37.16
N TYR A 103 45.13 -37.06 -37.83
CA TYR A 103 45.69 -35.77 -37.44
C TYR A 103 44.68 -34.62 -37.53
N GLU A 104 43.88 -34.59 -38.60
CA GLU A 104 42.80 -33.61 -38.75
C GLU A 104 41.79 -33.70 -37.60
N ALA A 105 41.35 -34.92 -37.26
CA ALA A 105 40.46 -35.16 -36.13
C ALA A 105 41.06 -34.72 -34.78
N GLN A 106 42.35 -34.95 -34.55
CA GLN A 106 43.03 -34.47 -33.34
C GLN A 106 43.11 -32.94 -33.28
N LEU A 107 43.39 -32.28 -34.42
CA LEU A 107 43.40 -30.81 -34.50
C LEU A 107 42.00 -30.22 -34.24
N GLU A 108 40.95 -30.86 -34.74
CA GLU A 108 39.57 -30.46 -34.45
C GLU A 108 39.24 -30.62 -32.96
N GLN A 109 39.64 -31.73 -32.34
CA GLN A 109 39.45 -31.94 -30.89
C GLN A 109 40.15 -30.87 -30.06
N LEU A 110 41.41 -30.54 -30.38
CA LEU A 110 42.17 -29.48 -29.71
C LEU A 110 41.49 -28.11 -29.86
N LYS A 111 40.94 -27.78 -31.04
CA LYS A 111 40.17 -26.55 -31.26
C LYS A 111 38.92 -26.51 -30.41
N VAL A 112 38.17 -27.61 -30.32
CA VAL A 112 36.96 -27.71 -29.49
C VAL A 112 37.32 -27.50 -28.01
N GLU A 113 38.40 -28.12 -27.53
CA GLU A 113 38.87 -27.95 -26.16
C GLU A 113 39.31 -26.51 -25.86
N GLN A 114 40.03 -25.88 -26.79
CA GLN A 114 40.42 -24.47 -26.67
C GLN A 114 39.19 -23.55 -26.56
N VAL A 115 38.18 -23.76 -27.41
CA VAL A 115 36.93 -22.99 -27.37
C VAL A 115 36.20 -23.22 -26.05
N ARG A 116 36.19 -24.46 -25.54
CA ARG A 116 35.56 -24.80 -24.27
C ARG A 116 36.24 -24.10 -23.09
N VAL A 117 37.58 -24.13 -23.03
CA VAL A 117 38.34 -23.44 -21.98
C VAL A 117 38.08 -21.93 -22.02
N GLN A 118 38.09 -21.32 -23.21
CA GLN A 118 37.76 -19.90 -23.36
C GLN A 118 36.33 -19.56 -22.92
N GLN A 119 35.36 -20.42 -23.22
CA GLN A 119 33.99 -20.24 -22.78
C GLN A 119 33.86 -20.37 -21.26
N GLU A 120 34.59 -21.31 -20.64
CA GLU A 120 34.61 -21.47 -19.18
C GLU A 120 35.24 -20.26 -18.49
N GLU A 121 36.32 -19.70 -19.02
CA GLU A 121 36.91 -18.45 -18.51
C GLU A 121 35.96 -17.27 -18.63
N ARG A 122 35.34 -17.07 -19.81
CA ARG A 122 34.33 -16.02 -19.99
C ARG A 122 33.14 -16.18 -19.06
N ARG A 123 32.72 -17.40 -18.78
CA ARG A 123 31.63 -17.67 -17.84
C ARG A 123 32.03 -17.31 -16.41
N LYS A 124 33.28 -17.57 -16.01
CA LYS A 124 33.81 -17.19 -14.69
C LYS A 124 33.89 -15.67 -14.55
N THR A 125 34.41 -14.95 -15.55
CA THR A 125 34.50 -13.49 -15.50
C THR A 125 33.12 -12.84 -15.44
N LEU A 126 32.17 -13.29 -16.27
CA LEU A 126 30.79 -12.80 -16.22
C LEU A 126 30.11 -13.09 -14.87
N ALA A 127 30.38 -14.25 -14.26
CA ALA A 127 29.84 -14.58 -12.94
C ALA A 127 30.41 -13.66 -11.84
N GLU A 128 31.69 -13.28 -11.92
CA GLU A 128 32.30 -12.33 -10.99
C GLU A 128 31.78 -10.90 -11.18
N GLU A 129 31.67 -10.44 -12.43
CA GLU A 129 31.11 -9.13 -12.75
C GLU A 129 29.66 -8.99 -12.28
N THR A 130 28.83 -9.99 -12.54
CA THR A 130 27.42 -10.01 -12.09
C THR A 130 27.32 -10.01 -10.57
N LYS A 131 28.20 -10.76 -9.87
CA LYS A 131 28.27 -10.74 -8.40
C LYS A 131 28.64 -9.37 -7.85
N GLN A 132 29.64 -8.70 -8.46
CA GLN A 132 30.01 -7.33 -8.08
C GLN A 132 28.88 -6.34 -8.35
N GLN A 133 28.19 -6.46 -9.48
CA GLN A 133 27.06 -5.61 -9.83
C GLN A 133 25.89 -5.79 -8.84
N GLN A 134 25.60 -7.04 -8.46
CA GLN A 134 24.58 -7.34 -7.45
C GLN A 134 24.93 -6.75 -6.08
N GLN A 135 26.18 -6.85 -5.65
CA GLN A 135 26.66 -6.24 -4.40
C GLN A 135 26.53 -4.72 -4.42
N ARG A 136 26.93 -4.07 -5.53
CA ARG A 136 26.78 -2.61 -5.71
C ARG A 136 25.31 -2.20 -5.66
N ALA A 137 24.43 -2.94 -6.33
CA ALA A 137 22.99 -2.66 -6.32
C ALA A 137 22.39 -2.79 -4.91
N GLN A 138 22.73 -3.84 -4.16
CA GLN A 138 22.28 -4.01 -2.77
C GLN A 138 22.80 -2.89 -1.85
N TYR A 139 24.06 -2.50 -2.01
CA TYR A 139 24.64 -1.41 -1.24
C TYR A 139 23.96 -0.07 -1.54
N GLN A 140 23.64 0.20 -2.80
CA GLN A 140 22.87 1.38 -3.19
C GLN A 140 21.46 1.37 -2.61
N ASP A 141 20.76 0.22 -2.60
CA ASP A 141 19.43 0.10 -1.98
C ASP A 141 19.48 0.36 -0.47
N GLN A 142 20.50 -0.17 0.22
CA GLN A 142 20.71 0.09 1.65
C GLN A 142 20.97 1.57 1.94
N LEU A 143 21.78 2.24 1.12
CA LEU A 143 22.02 3.67 1.25
C LEU A 143 20.76 4.49 0.96
N ALA A 144 19.96 4.10 -0.04
CA ALA A 144 18.71 4.78 -0.35
C ALA A 144 17.71 4.69 0.81
N ARG A 145 17.58 3.51 1.44
CA ARG A 145 16.75 3.32 2.65
C ARG A 145 17.23 4.21 3.80
N LYS A 146 18.54 4.22 4.09
CA LYS A 146 19.10 5.09 5.14
C LYS A 146 18.81 6.58 4.89
N ARG A 147 18.98 7.06 3.65
CA ARG A 147 18.66 8.46 3.30
C ARG A 147 17.17 8.77 3.48
N TYR A 148 16.30 7.82 3.13
CA TYR A 148 14.87 7.97 3.30
C TYR A 148 14.48 8.03 4.79
N ASP A 149 15.05 7.14 5.60
CA ASP A 149 14.82 7.12 7.05
C ASP A 149 15.32 8.42 7.71
N ASP A 150 16.49 8.92 7.30
CA ASP A 150 17.03 10.20 7.79
C ASP A 150 16.12 11.39 7.41
N GLN A 151 15.58 11.42 6.18
CA GLN A 151 14.62 12.44 5.75
C GLN A 151 13.33 12.39 6.55
N LEU A 152 12.80 11.19 6.80
CA LEU A 152 11.58 11.00 7.59
C LEU A 152 11.80 11.44 9.05
N ALA A 153 12.95 11.09 9.63
CA ALA A 153 13.33 11.49 10.98
C ALA A 153 13.50 13.02 11.09
N GLN A 154 14.09 13.67 10.10
CA GLN A 154 14.17 15.13 10.04
C GLN A 154 12.79 15.77 9.96
N GLN A 155 11.89 15.25 9.12
CA GLN A 155 10.52 15.77 9.01
C GLN A 155 9.74 15.60 10.33
N ALA A 156 9.92 14.46 11.01
CA ALA A 156 9.31 14.22 12.31
C ALA A 156 9.79 15.22 13.37
N ARG A 157 11.10 15.49 13.44
CA ARG A 157 11.68 16.49 14.36
C ARG A 157 11.16 17.89 14.08
N MET A 158 11.07 18.29 12.81
CA MET A 158 10.51 19.60 12.43
C MET A 158 9.03 19.74 12.84
N ASN A 159 8.25 18.67 12.68
CA ASN A 159 6.84 18.66 13.11
C ASN A 159 6.73 18.73 14.64
N GLU A 160 7.55 17.98 15.37
CA GLU A 160 7.59 17.99 16.83
C GLU A 160 7.99 19.37 17.37
N GLU A 161 8.99 20.02 16.79
CA GLU A 161 9.37 21.39 17.15
C GLU A 161 8.23 22.39 16.89
N ASN A 162 7.50 22.25 15.78
CA ASN A 162 6.36 23.11 15.47
C ASN A 162 5.22 22.94 16.47
N ILE A 163 4.88 21.69 16.83
CA ILE A 163 3.86 21.39 17.84
C ILE A 163 4.31 21.95 19.19
N ARG A 164 5.56 21.73 19.58
CA ARG A 164 6.11 22.26 20.85
C ARG A 164 6.04 23.78 20.92
N ARG A 165 6.38 24.49 19.83
CA ARG A 165 6.24 25.96 19.77
C ARG A 165 4.78 26.41 19.89
N GLN A 166 3.84 25.66 19.28
CA GLN A 166 2.40 25.93 19.42
C GLN A 166 1.93 25.70 20.86
N GLU A 167 2.30 24.59 21.48
CA GLU A 167 1.99 24.29 22.89
C GLU A 167 2.56 25.35 23.83
N GLU A 168 3.82 25.76 23.64
CA GLU A 168 4.43 26.83 24.43
C GLU A 168 3.71 28.17 24.25
N SER A 169 3.22 28.48 23.04
CA SER A 169 2.44 29.69 22.78
C SER A 169 1.05 29.65 23.43
N VAL A 170 0.37 28.50 23.40
CA VAL A 170 -0.93 28.31 24.05
C VAL A 170 -0.77 28.39 25.56
N LYS A 171 0.24 27.71 26.12
CA LYS A 171 0.53 27.75 27.55
C LYS A 171 0.86 29.16 28.04
N LYS A 172 1.58 29.96 27.25
CA LYS A 172 1.83 31.39 27.54
C LYS A 172 0.53 32.20 27.51
N GLN A 173 -0.36 31.97 26.54
CA GLN A 173 -1.65 32.65 26.47
C GLN A 173 -2.57 32.28 27.64
N GLU A 174 -2.61 31.00 28.02
CA GLU A 174 -3.40 30.53 29.16
C GLU A 174 -2.86 31.08 30.48
N ALA A 175 -1.55 31.10 30.68
CA ALA A 175 -0.94 31.70 31.87
C ALA A 175 -1.25 33.21 31.98
N LEU A 176 -1.24 33.92 30.85
CA LEU A 176 -1.55 35.35 30.80
C LEU A 176 -3.05 35.64 31.02
N ARG A 177 -3.94 34.77 30.52
CA ARG A 177 -5.38 34.81 30.84
C ARG A 177 -5.62 34.52 32.32
N ARG A 178 -4.92 33.55 32.88
CA ARG A 178 -5.04 33.21 34.29
C ARG A 178 -4.56 34.36 35.19
N SER A 179 -3.41 34.95 34.90
CA SER A 179 -2.90 36.09 35.68
C SER A 179 -3.78 37.33 35.55
N THR A 180 -4.39 37.58 34.39
CA THR A 180 -5.35 38.69 34.22
C THR A 180 -6.64 38.46 35.00
N ILE A 181 -7.19 37.24 35.00
CA ILE A 181 -8.37 36.89 35.80
C ILE A 181 -8.06 36.97 37.30
N GLU A 182 -6.90 36.46 37.74
CA GLU A 182 -6.46 36.53 39.13
C GLU A 182 -6.31 38.00 39.58
N HIS A 183 -5.69 38.86 38.76
CA HIS A 183 -5.55 40.29 39.05
C HIS A 183 -6.90 41.03 39.10
N GLU A 184 -7.82 40.70 38.18
CA GLU A 184 -9.16 41.28 38.18
C GLU A 184 -9.97 40.83 39.40
N ALA A 185 -9.88 39.56 39.78
CA ALA A 185 -10.52 39.02 40.97
C ALA A 185 -9.98 39.66 42.25
N GLU A 186 -8.67 39.86 42.36
CA GLU A 186 -8.04 40.55 43.49
C GLU A 186 -8.49 42.01 43.59
N LEU A 187 -8.55 42.74 42.47
CA LEU A 187 -9.07 44.11 42.45
C LEU A 187 -10.54 44.17 42.87
N ARG A 188 -11.38 43.26 42.36
CA ARG A 188 -12.79 43.16 42.75
C ARG A 188 -12.94 42.86 44.23
N HIS A 189 -12.21 41.87 44.74
CA HIS A 189 -12.22 41.51 46.16
C HIS A 189 -11.77 42.69 47.04
N LYS A 190 -10.72 43.40 46.63
CA LYS A 190 -10.23 44.59 47.37
C LYS A 190 -11.27 45.72 47.38
N ASN A 191 -11.92 45.98 46.26
CA ASN A 191 -12.98 47.00 46.17
C ASN A 191 -14.23 46.62 46.97
N GLU A 192 -14.65 45.35 46.90
CA GLU A 192 -15.78 44.82 47.67
C GLU A 192 -15.50 44.87 49.17
N MET A 193 -14.30 44.49 49.61
CA MET A 193 -13.91 44.57 51.02
C MET A 193 -13.92 46.00 51.53
N GLN A 194 -13.41 46.97 50.75
CA GLN A 194 -13.46 48.38 51.13
C GLN A 194 -14.89 48.92 51.21
N ARG A 195 -15.76 48.54 50.27
CA ARG A 195 -17.17 48.91 50.28
C ARG A 195 -17.91 48.31 51.48
N LEU A 196 -17.67 47.03 51.76
CA LEU A 196 -18.27 46.32 52.88
C LEU A 196 -17.79 46.90 54.21
N GLU A 197 -16.50 47.21 54.35
CA GLU A 197 -15.95 47.83 55.56
C GLU A 197 -16.53 49.22 55.80
N ALA A 198 -16.72 50.03 54.74
CA ALA A 198 -17.38 51.32 54.82
C ALA A 198 -18.87 51.20 55.20
N GLU A 199 -19.59 50.25 54.60
CA GLU A 199 -20.99 49.99 54.90
C GLU A 199 -21.18 49.48 56.33
N LEU A 200 -20.33 48.55 56.78
CA LEU A 200 -20.35 48.03 58.16
C LEU A 200 -19.99 49.11 59.17
N ARG A 201 -19.01 49.99 58.88
CA ARG A 201 -18.73 51.15 59.74
C ARG A 201 -19.89 52.13 59.78
N GLY A 202 -20.57 52.35 58.66
CA GLY A 202 -21.77 53.18 58.58
C GLY A 202 -22.91 52.60 59.41
N LYS A 203 -23.26 51.34 59.16
CA LYS A 203 -24.28 50.61 59.92
C LYS A 203 -23.96 50.55 61.41
N ALA A 204 -22.71 50.28 61.80
CA ALA A 204 -22.33 50.25 63.22
C ALA A 204 -22.50 51.62 63.92
N LYS A 205 -22.35 52.74 63.22
CA LYS A 205 -22.62 54.09 63.77
C LYS A 205 -24.13 54.34 63.88
N VAL A 206 -24.88 54.03 62.83
CA VAL A 206 -26.35 54.18 62.79
C VAL A 206 -27.01 53.31 63.83
N ASP A 207 -26.55 52.06 63.99
CA ASP A 207 -27.05 51.14 65.00
C ASP A 207 -26.79 51.69 66.40
N ARG A 208 -25.58 52.22 66.68
CA ARG A 208 -25.26 52.85 67.99
C ARG A 208 -26.16 54.03 68.31
N GLU A 209 -26.49 54.85 67.33
CA GLU A 209 -27.36 56.02 67.48
C GLU A 209 -28.85 55.64 67.60
N ASN A 210 -29.27 54.54 66.97
CA ASN A 210 -30.66 54.07 66.95
C ASN A 210 -30.96 52.92 67.92
N MET A 211 -30.04 52.57 68.82
CA MET A 211 -30.20 51.45 69.77
C MET A 211 -31.50 51.51 70.57
N ASP A 212 -31.94 52.71 70.96
CA ASP A 212 -33.12 52.89 71.80
C ASP A 212 -34.43 52.73 70.99
N ILE A 213 -34.46 53.22 69.75
CA ILE A 213 -35.59 53.04 68.82
C ILE A 213 -35.73 51.57 68.42
N ILE A 214 -34.61 50.87 68.20
CA ILE A 214 -34.60 49.44 67.80
C ILE A 214 -35.11 48.55 68.94
N ARG A 215 -34.77 48.83 70.21
CA ARG A 215 -35.31 48.07 71.35
C ARG A 215 -36.83 48.17 71.46
N GLU A 216 -37.39 49.34 71.19
CA GLU A 216 -38.84 49.54 71.20
C GLU A 216 -39.52 48.84 70.01
N GLN A 217 -38.94 48.93 68.82
CA GLN A 217 -39.44 48.23 67.64
C GLN A 217 -39.34 46.70 67.76
N ILE A 218 -38.31 46.15 68.41
CA ILE A 218 -38.19 44.69 68.67
C ILE A 218 -39.32 44.22 69.60
N LYS A 219 -39.66 45.01 70.62
CA LYS A 219 -40.79 44.69 71.52
C LYS A 219 -42.14 44.73 70.79
N LEU A 220 -42.34 45.71 69.89
CA LEU A 220 -43.55 45.83 69.07
C LEU A 220 -43.64 44.70 68.02
N LYS A 221 -42.55 44.43 67.29
CA LYS A 221 -42.48 43.32 66.31
C LYS A 221 -42.64 41.94 66.95
N ALA A 222 -42.17 41.75 68.18
CA ALA A 222 -42.39 40.49 68.90
C ALA A 222 -43.88 40.27 69.25
N ALA A 223 -44.64 41.35 69.46
CA ALA A 223 -46.08 41.29 69.67
C ALA A 223 -46.84 41.06 68.35
N GLU A 224 -46.46 41.74 67.27
CA GLU A 224 -47.05 41.59 65.93
C GLU A 224 -46.76 40.20 65.33
N ASN A 225 -45.52 39.69 65.42
CA ASN A 225 -45.17 38.37 64.88
C ASN A 225 -45.97 37.23 65.55
N ARG A 226 -46.37 37.36 66.81
CA ARG A 226 -47.26 36.37 67.45
C ARG A 226 -48.65 36.35 66.84
N GLN A 227 -49.17 37.50 66.39
CA GLN A 227 -50.45 37.60 65.69
C GLN A 227 -50.33 37.15 64.23
N THR A 228 -49.29 37.57 63.52
CA THR A 228 -49.03 37.22 62.11
C THR A 228 -48.76 35.72 61.91
N VAL A 229 -48.11 35.04 62.86
CA VAL A 229 -47.88 33.59 62.77
C VAL A 229 -49.20 32.81 62.92
N LEU A 230 -50.12 33.26 63.79
CA LEU A 230 -51.44 32.65 63.92
C LEU A 230 -52.32 32.90 62.68
N GLU A 231 -52.27 34.12 62.13
CA GLU A 231 -53.01 34.46 60.90
C GLU A 231 -52.44 33.79 59.66
N SER A 232 -51.12 33.67 59.53
CA SER A 232 -50.50 32.98 58.38
C SER A 232 -50.74 31.47 58.39
N ILE A 233 -50.78 30.82 59.56
CA ILE A 233 -51.17 29.40 59.66
C ILE A 233 -52.64 29.21 59.29
N LYS A 234 -53.53 30.10 59.76
CA LYS A 234 -54.97 30.06 59.43
C LYS A 234 -55.22 30.37 57.95
N THR A 235 -54.49 31.33 57.39
CA THR A 235 -54.62 31.75 55.98
C THR A 235 -54.02 30.69 55.06
N ALA A 236 -52.81 30.19 55.33
CA ALA A 236 -52.21 29.11 54.55
C ALA A 236 -53.05 27.83 54.60
N GLY A 237 -53.61 27.47 55.76
CA GLY A 237 -54.55 26.35 55.91
C GLY A 237 -55.85 26.56 55.13
N SER A 238 -56.40 27.78 55.13
CA SER A 238 -57.61 28.11 54.36
C SER A 238 -57.37 28.19 52.85
N VAL A 239 -56.21 28.67 52.40
CA VAL A 239 -55.86 28.79 50.97
C VAL A 239 -55.49 27.43 50.38
N LEU A 240 -54.75 26.59 51.12
CA LEU A 240 -54.52 25.20 50.73
C LEU A 240 -55.83 24.40 50.77
N GLY A 241 -56.66 24.56 51.81
CA GLY A 241 -57.94 23.85 51.93
C GLY A 241 -58.92 24.24 50.82
N THR A 242 -59.10 25.53 50.56
CA THR A 242 -60.01 26.02 49.50
C THR A 242 -59.48 25.72 48.10
N GLY A 243 -58.18 25.88 47.86
CA GLY A 243 -57.53 25.51 46.60
C GLY A 243 -57.59 24.01 46.31
N PHE A 244 -57.40 23.17 47.33
CA PHE A 244 -57.47 21.72 47.22
C PHE A 244 -58.91 21.20 47.10
N GLN A 245 -59.87 21.79 47.82
CA GLN A 245 -61.30 21.45 47.70
C GLN A 245 -61.86 21.86 46.32
N ALA A 246 -61.45 23.03 45.80
CA ALA A 246 -61.80 23.48 44.45
C ALA A 246 -61.10 22.67 43.35
N PHE A 247 -59.92 22.12 43.63
CA PHE A 247 -59.22 21.20 42.73
C PHE A 247 -59.89 19.82 42.71
N ILE A 248 -60.24 19.25 43.86
CA ILE A 248 -60.90 17.92 43.96
C ILE A 248 -62.36 17.96 43.51
N GLY A 249 -63.07 19.09 43.72
CA GLY A 249 -64.48 19.23 43.36
C GLY A 249 -64.74 19.39 41.86
N ASP A 250 -63.71 19.74 41.08
CA ASP A 250 -63.81 19.99 39.65
C ASP A 250 -63.14 18.86 38.86
N TRP A 251 -63.94 17.86 38.49
CA TRP A 251 -63.48 16.67 37.76
C TRP A 251 -62.76 17.03 36.45
N ASP A 252 -63.10 18.14 35.81
CA ASP A 252 -62.44 18.60 34.59
C ASP A 252 -61.01 19.10 34.86
N LYS A 253 -60.78 19.77 36.00
CA LYS A 253 -59.43 20.22 36.40
C LYS A 253 -58.55 19.07 36.88
N VAL A 254 -59.12 18.12 37.63
CA VAL A 254 -58.40 16.91 38.06
C VAL A 254 -57.98 16.08 36.86
N THR A 255 -58.90 15.84 35.93
CA THR A 255 -58.61 15.05 34.71
C THR A 255 -57.60 15.76 33.82
N ALA A 256 -57.73 17.07 33.59
CA ALA A 256 -56.75 17.84 32.82
C ALA A 256 -55.34 17.78 33.45
N THR A 257 -55.24 17.88 34.77
CA THR A 257 -53.95 17.83 35.48
C THR A 257 -53.36 16.42 35.47
N ALA A 258 -54.18 15.38 35.66
CA ALA A 258 -53.74 13.99 35.55
C ALA A 258 -53.29 13.66 34.12
N LEU A 259 -54.01 14.13 33.09
CA LEU A 259 -53.62 14.00 31.70
C LEU A 259 -52.33 14.76 31.39
N GLY A 260 -52.15 15.97 31.94
CA GLY A 260 -50.92 16.74 31.82
C GLY A 260 -49.72 16.01 32.43
N LEU A 261 -49.85 15.52 33.65
CA LEU A 261 -48.77 14.79 34.34
C LEU A 261 -48.44 13.47 33.65
N THR A 262 -49.45 12.73 33.18
CA THR A 262 -49.22 11.49 32.43
C THR A 262 -48.57 11.76 31.08
N MET A 263 -48.98 12.81 30.37
CA MET A 263 -48.34 13.20 29.10
C MET A 263 -46.89 13.62 29.31
N VAL A 264 -46.58 14.36 30.38
CA VAL A 264 -45.19 14.70 30.74
C VAL A 264 -44.39 13.44 31.08
N ALA A 265 -44.94 12.53 31.87
CA ALA A 265 -44.28 11.26 32.21
C ALA A 265 -44.01 10.40 30.96
N VAL A 266 -45.00 10.29 30.06
CA VAL A 266 -44.86 9.60 28.77
C VAL A 266 -43.82 10.31 27.90
N GLY A 267 -43.81 11.65 27.85
CA GLY A 267 -42.82 12.44 27.14
C GLY A 267 -41.39 12.20 27.63
N VAL A 268 -41.17 12.22 28.95
CA VAL A 268 -39.86 11.95 29.55
C VAL A 268 -39.44 10.51 29.31
N TYR A 269 -40.35 9.54 29.45
CA TYR A 269 -40.06 8.13 29.22
C TYR A 269 -39.72 7.86 27.75
N THR A 270 -40.52 8.37 26.82
CA THR A 270 -40.26 8.22 25.38
C THR A 270 -38.97 8.92 24.95
N ALA A 271 -38.64 10.09 25.49
CA ALA A 271 -37.35 10.73 25.23
C ALA A 271 -36.16 9.89 25.76
N LYS A 272 -36.29 9.36 26.99
CA LYS A 272 -35.22 8.58 27.63
C LYS A 272 -34.94 7.25 26.92
N TYR A 273 -35.98 6.54 26.49
CA TYR A 273 -35.83 5.21 25.88
C TYR A 273 -35.88 5.22 24.34
N GLY A 274 -36.56 6.20 23.74
CA GLY A 274 -36.71 6.30 22.28
C GLY A 274 -35.46 6.83 21.57
N THR A 275 -34.65 7.67 22.23
CA THR A 275 -33.42 8.23 21.65
C THR A 275 -32.43 7.15 21.22
N GLY A 276 -32.23 6.11 22.03
CA GLY A 276 -31.30 5.02 21.69
C GLY A 276 -31.76 4.17 20.49
N VAL A 277 -33.06 3.90 20.40
CA VAL A 277 -33.63 3.14 19.26
C VAL A 277 -33.59 3.98 17.99
N ALA A 278 -33.97 5.27 18.08
CA ALA A 278 -33.88 6.21 16.97
C ALA A 278 -32.43 6.37 16.48
N ALA A 279 -31.46 6.50 17.40
CA ALA A 279 -30.05 6.58 17.06
C ALA A 279 -29.56 5.33 16.33
N LYS A 280 -29.86 4.12 16.83
CA LYS A 280 -29.51 2.86 16.15
C LYS A 280 -30.17 2.72 14.78
N TYR A 281 -31.43 3.14 14.66
CA TYR A 281 -32.16 3.11 13.40
C TYR A 281 -31.51 4.06 12.37
N ILE A 282 -31.13 5.27 12.79
CA ILE A 282 -30.43 6.26 11.95
C ILE A 282 -29.02 5.76 11.59
N GLU A 283 -28.28 5.17 12.54
CA GLU A 283 -26.95 4.59 12.31
C GLU A 283 -27.00 3.50 11.23
N SER A 284 -27.99 2.60 11.30
CA SER A 284 -28.15 1.52 10.30
C SER A 284 -28.44 2.02 8.89
N ARG A 285 -29.01 3.23 8.76
CA ARG A 285 -29.43 3.80 7.48
C ARG A 285 -28.41 4.76 6.86
N LEU A 286 -27.57 5.40 7.68
CA LEU A 286 -26.63 6.44 7.23
C LEU A 286 -25.15 6.04 7.37
N GLY A 287 -24.82 5.07 8.23
CA GLY A 287 -23.43 4.67 8.51
C GLY A 287 -22.95 3.48 7.69
N LYS A 288 -21.68 3.45 7.33
CA LYS A 288 -21.00 2.22 6.88
C LYS A 288 -20.62 1.39 8.13
N PRO A 289 -21.00 0.10 8.22
CA PRO A 289 -20.61 -0.74 9.34
C PRO A 289 -19.09 -1.01 9.32
N SER A 290 -18.49 -1.19 10.50
CA SER A 290 -17.04 -1.32 10.70
C SER A 290 -16.40 -2.52 10.00
N LEU A 291 -17.18 -3.57 9.72
CA LEU A 291 -16.73 -4.81 9.07
C LEU A 291 -16.64 -4.71 7.54
N VAL A 292 -17.25 -3.69 6.94
CA VAL A 292 -17.28 -3.52 5.49
C VAL A 292 -16.09 -2.66 5.06
N ARG A 293 -15.15 -3.27 4.34
CA ARG A 293 -13.95 -2.59 3.83
C ARG A 293 -14.25 -1.77 2.59
N ASP A 294 -14.91 -2.41 1.61
CA ASP A 294 -15.29 -1.81 0.33
C ASP A 294 -16.80 -1.93 0.11
N THR A 295 -17.44 -0.87 -0.39
CA THR A 295 -18.87 -0.86 -0.72
C THR A 295 -19.16 -0.04 -1.98
N SER A 296 -20.22 -0.40 -2.71
CA SER A 296 -20.78 0.45 -3.78
C SER A 296 -21.81 1.47 -3.29
N ARG A 297 -22.27 1.35 -2.03
CA ARG A 297 -23.32 2.21 -1.49
C ARG A 297 -22.78 3.60 -1.20
N PHE A 298 -23.36 4.59 -1.88
CA PHE A 298 -23.05 5.99 -1.63
C PHE A 298 -23.64 6.42 -0.29
N THR A 299 -22.77 6.75 0.65
CA THR A 299 -23.18 7.39 1.90
C THR A 299 -23.51 8.86 1.63
N ALA A 300 -24.56 9.43 2.25
CA ALA A 300 -24.95 10.83 2.05
C ALA A 300 -23.77 11.82 2.27
N LEU A 301 -22.92 11.52 3.26
CA LEU A 301 -21.69 12.27 3.55
C LEU A 301 -20.65 12.20 2.42
N GLU A 302 -20.55 11.08 1.73
CA GLU A 302 -19.63 10.88 0.61
C GLU A 302 -20.16 11.51 -0.69
N ALA A 303 -21.49 11.48 -0.86
CA ALA A 303 -22.17 12.17 -1.95
C ALA A 303 -22.01 13.70 -1.89
N LEU A 304 -22.02 14.28 -0.68
CA LEU A 304 -21.73 15.70 -0.47
C LEU A 304 -20.26 16.05 -0.76
N LYS A 305 -19.31 15.18 -0.36
CA LYS A 305 -17.88 15.41 -0.59
C LYS A 305 -17.47 15.26 -2.06
N HIS A 306 -18.13 14.37 -2.81
CA HIS A 306 -17.75 14.04 -4.19
C HIS A 306 -18.96 14.01 -5.15
N PRO A 307 -19.62 15.17 -5.42
CA PRO A 307 -20.83 15.23 -6.23
C PRO A 307 -20.62 14.84 -7.70
N ILE A 308 -19.43 15.07 -8.24
CA ILE A 308 -19.12 14.73 -9.64
C ILE A 308 -18.93 13.21 -9.81
N LYS A 309 -18.29 12.56 -8.84
CA LYS A 309 -18.05 11.10 -8.89
C LYS A 309 -19.36 10.31 -8.72
N THR A 310 -20.28 10.80 -7.88
CA THR A 310 -21.58 10.17 -7.68
C THR A 310 -22.46 10.23 -8.92
N VAL A 311 -22.52 11.40 -9.60
CA VAL A 311 -23.28 11.54 -10.86
C VAL A 311 -22.69 10.65 -11.95
N LYS A 312 -21.35 10.55 -12.03
CA LYS A 312 -20.69 9.66 -13.00
C LYS A 312 -20.99 8.19 -12.71
N ALA A 313 -20.95 7.78 -11.44
CA ALA A 313 -21.21 6.40 -11.04
C ALA A 313 -22.67 5.98 -11.21
N MET A 314 -23.64 6.89 -11.04
CA MET A 314 -25.05 6.64 -11.37
C MET A 314 -25.31 6.45 -12.87
N LYS A 315 -24.47 7.05 -13.73
CA LYS A 315 -24.61 7.00 -15.19
C LYS A 315 -23.88 5.83 -15.86
N LEU A 316 -23.10 5.04 -15.12
CA LEU A 316 -22.41 3.88 -15.70
C LEU A 316 -23.45 2.87 -16.21
N LYS A 317 -23.34 2.51 -17.49
CA LYS A 317 -24.13 1.43 -18.09
C LYS A 317 -23.68 0.10 -17.48
N PRO A 318 -24.59 -0.87 -17.28
CA PRO A 318 -24.19 -2.22 -16.87
C PRO A 318 -23.31 -2.83 -17.98
N GLU A 319 -22.01 -2.91 -17.73
CA GLU A 319 -21.03 -3.63 -18.55
C GLU A 319 -21.14 -5.14 -18.30
N ASP A 320 -20.68 -5.96 -19.25
CA ASP A 320 -20.75 -7.43 -19.16
C ASP A 320 -20.01 -7.95 -17.91
N ALA A 321 -20.64 -8.84 -17.15
CA ALA A 321 -20.10 -9.40 -15.91
C ALA A 321 -18.74 -10.10 -16.12
N LEU A 322 -18.47 -10.56 -17.34
CA LEU A 322 -17.25 -11.31 -17.70
C LEU A 322 -16.22 -10.46 -18.46
N GLN A 323 -16.47 -9.17 -18.67
CA GLN A 323 -15.56 -8.30 -19.42
C GLN A 323 -14.20 -8.18 -18.70
N GLY A 324 -13.12 -8.61 -19.38
CA GLY A 324 -11.77 -8.58 -18.84
C GLY A 324 -11.38 -9.75 -17.93
N ILE A 325 -12.27 -10.74 -17.72
CA ILE A 325 -11.97 -11.95 -16.93
C ILE A 325 -11.76 -13.13 -17.87
N ILE A 326 -10.52 -13.62 -17.97
CA ILE A 326 -10.18 -14.78 -18.81
C ILE A 326 -10.45 -16.06 -18.02
N LEU A 327 -11.37 -16.89 -18.52
CA LEU A 327 -11.83 -18.12 -17.86
C LEU A 327 -11.73 -19.33 -18.79
N ARG A 328 -11.75 -20.53 -18.21
CA ARG A 328 -11.94 -21.76 -19.00
C ARG A 328 -13.40 -21.81 -19.50
N PRO A 329 -13.67 -22.29 -20.73
CA PRO A 329 -15.01 -22.23 -21.34
C PRO A 329 -16.13 -22.81 -20.45
N LYS A 330 -15.90 -23.98 -19.84
CA LYS A 330 -16.88 -24.62 -18.93
C LYS A 330 -17.17 -23.81 -17.67
N LEU A 331 -16.18 -23.08 -17.16
CA LEU A 331 -16.35 -22.22 -15.99
C LEU A 331 -17.05 -20.92 -16.39
N GLU A 332 -16.69 -20.38 -17.55
CA GLU A 332 -17.33 -19.19 -18.11
C GLU A 332 -18.83 -19.40 -18.29
N GLU A 333 -19.25 -20.50 -18.91
CA GLU A 333 -20.65 -20.87 -19.10
C GLU A 333 -21.42 -20.89 -17.77
N ARG A 334 -20.90 -21.58 -16.75
CA ARG A 334 -21.51 -21.64 -15.42
C ARG A 334 -21.61 -20.28 -14.74
N LEU A 335 -20.56 -19.46 -14.83
CA LEU A 335 -20.54 -18.12 -14.24
C LEU A 335 -21.47 -17.16 -14.97
N ARG A 336 -21.63 -17.33 -16.29
CA ARG A 336 -22.58 -16.58 -17.12
C ARG A 336 -24.02 -16.92 -16.74
N ASP A 337 -24.35 -18.19 -16.53
CA ASP A 337 -25.67 -18.61 -16.05
C ASP A 337 -26.00 -18.00 -14.68
N ILE A 338 -25.02 -17.99 -13.78
CA ILE A 338 -25.14 -17.34 -12.47
C ILE A 338 -25.39 -15.84 -12.63
N ALA A 339 -24.67 -15.16 -13.54
CA ALA A 339 -24.83 -13.74 -13.77
C ALA A 339 -26.21 -13.38 -14.35
N ILE A 340 -26.69 -14.16 -15.32
CA ILE A 340 -28.01 -14.01 -15.91
C ILE A 340 -29.09 -14.26 -14.84
N ALA A 341 -28.98 -15.35 -14.09
CA ALA A 341 -29.93 -15.68 -13.02
C ALA A 341 -30.00 -14.53 -12.00
N THR A 342 -28.86 -14.07 -11.48
CA THR A 342 -28.77 -13.02 -10.47
C THR A 342 -29.40 -11.70 -10.93
N ARG A 343 -29.16 -11.29 -12.18
CA ARG A 343 -29.73 -10.08 -12.78
C ARG A 343 -31.27 -10.13 -12.87
N HIS A 344 -31.82 -11.31 -13.16
CA HIS A 344 -33.27 -11.50 -13.29
C HIS A 344 -33.98 -11.84 -11.98
N THR A 345 -33.25 -12.29 -10.94
CA THR A 345 -33.81 -12.66 -9.63
C THR A 345 -34.73 -11.59 -9.05
N LYS A 346 -34.28 -10.34 -9.02
CA LYS A 346 -35.06 -9.22 -8.46
C LYS A 346 -36.35 -8.95 -9.24
N LYS A 347 -36.28 -8.96 -10.58
CA LYS A 347 -37.45 -8.75 -11.45
C LYS A 347 -38.48 -9.85 -11.27
N ASN A 348 -38.02 -11.09 -11.08
CA ASN A 348 -38.86 -12.28 -10.96
C ASN A 348 -39.25 -12.59 -9.51
N LYS A 349 -38.88 -11.73 -8.53
CA LYS A 349 -39.08 -11.97 -7.09
C LYS A 349 -38.55 -13.34 -6.62
N GLY A 350 -37.47 -13.81 -7.24
CA GLY A 350 -36.80 -15.05 -6.87
C GLY A 350 -35.90 -14.88 -5.64
N TYR A 351 -35.44 -15.99 -5.09
CA TYR A 351 -34.44 -16.00 -4.01
C TYR A 351 -33.02 -15.90 -4.56
N TYR A 352 -32.17 -15.13 -3.88
CA TYR A 352 -30.74 -15.07 -4.19
C TYR A 352 -30.03 -16.37 -3.80
N ARG A 353 -29.01 -16.74 -4.56
CA ARG A 353 -28.20 -17.94 -4.32
C ARG A 353 -26.94 -17.57 -3.54
N ASN A 354 -26.59 -18.37 -2.55
CA ASN A 354 -25.30 -18.28 -1.87
C ASN A 354 -24.24 -19.04 -2.69
N ILE A 355 -23.13 -18.38 -3.01
CA ILE A 355 -22.10 -18.92 -3.89
C ILE A 355 -20.78 -18.94 -3.14
N LEU A 356 -20.16 -20.12 -3.08
CA LEU A 356 -18.81 -20.29 -2.55
C LEU A 356 -17.81 -20.42 -3.71
N MET A 357 -16.90 -19.46 -3.81
CA MET A 357 -15.79 -19.51 -4.76
C MET A 357 -14.50 -19.89 -4.03
N TYR A 358 -13.85 -20.98 -4.45
CA TYR A 358 -12.60 -21.44 -3.86
C TYR A 358 -11.49 -21.54 -4.93
N GLY A 359 -10.24 -21.44 -4.49
CA GLY A 359 -9.06 -21.56 -5.35
C GLY A 359 -7.86 -20.77 -4.82
N PRO A 360 -6.68 -20.91 -5.44
CA PRO A 360 -5.46 -20.20 -5.04
C PRO A 360 -5.63 -18.68 -4.93
N PRO A 361 -4.86 -17.97 -4.10
CA PRO A 361 -4.88 -16.51 -4.06
C PRO A 361 -4.55 -15.92 -5.45
N GLY A 362 -5.13 -14.77 -5.80
CA GLY A 362 -4.88 -14.11 -7.09
C GLY A 362 -5.69 -14.61 -8.29
N THR A 363 -6.55 -15.63 -8.13
CA THR A 363 -7.39 -16.19 -9.22
C THR A 363 -8.65 -15.37 -9.58
N GLY A 364 -8.72 -14.09 -9.20
CA GLY A 364 -9.81 -13.20 -9.60
C GLY A 364 -11.16 -13.40 -8.91
N LYS A 365 -11.28 -14.23 -7.87
CA LYS A 365 -12.55 -14.48 -7.13
C LYS A 365 -13.26 -13.19 -6.70
N THR A 366 -12.54 -12.29 -6.04
CA THR A 366 -13.09 -11.00 -5.56
C THR A 366 -13.43 -10.06 -6.72
N MET A 367 -12.68 -10.13 -7.82
CA MET A 367 -12.94 -9.33 -9.03
C MET A 367 -14.24 -9.75 -9.70
N PHE A 368 -14.47 -11.07 -9.85
CA PHE A 368 -15.72 -11.60 -10.37
C PHE A 368 -16.92 -11.19 -9.51
N ALA A 369 -16.81 -11.27 -8.17
CA ALA A 369 -17.89 -10.85 -7.28
C ALA A 369 -18.25 -9.35 -7.44
N LYS A 370 -17.24 -8.47 -7.58
CA LYS A 370 -17.46 -7.03 -7.86
C LYS A 370 -18.16 -6.83 -9.21
N SER A 371 -17.68 -7.51 -10.25
CA SER A 371 -18.24 -7.42 -11.59
C SER A 371 -19.68 -7.94 -11.67
N LEU A 372 -19.97 -9.06 -11.01
CA LEU A 372 -21.30 -9.66 -10.92
C LEU A 372 -22.32 -8.71 -10.30
N ALA A 373 -21.96 -8.02 -9.21
CA ALA A 373 -22.82 -7.04 -8.56
C ALA A 373 -23.10 -5.84 -9.48
N GLN A 374 -22.06 -5.30 -10.12
CA GLN A 374 -22.18 -4.17 -11.05
C GLN A 374 -23.06 -4.50 -12.26
N HIS A 375 -22.84 -5.64 -12.91
CA HIS A 375 -23.64 -6.10 -14.05
C HIS A 375 -25.10 -6.38 -13.66
N SER A 376 -25.32 -6.93 -12.46
CA SER A 376 -26.66 -7.19 -11.93
C SER A 376 -27.37 -5.93 -11.42
N GLY A 377 -26.67 -4.78 -11.38
CA GLY A 377 -27.19 -3.52 -10.86
C GLY A 377 -27.42 -3.51 -9.35
N MET A 378 -26.85 -4.47 -8.63
CA MET A 378 -26.92 -4.66 -7.19
C MET A 378 -25.83 -3.86 -6.47
N ASP A 379 -26.01 -3.69 -5.17
CA ASP A 379 -24.93 -3.17 -4.34
C ASP A 379 -23.96 -4.29 -3.94
N TYR A 380 -22.67 -3.96 -3.77
CA TYR A 380 -21.70 -4.88 -3.20
C TYR A 380 -21.16 -4.34 -1.87
N ALA A 381 -20.82 -5.26 -0.99
CA ALA A 381 -20.09 -5.00 0.24
C ALA A 381 -19.09 -6.14 0.47
N ILE A 382 -17.84 -5.80 0.73
CA ILE A 382 -16.77 -6.77 0.93
C ILE A 382 -16.34 -6.73 2.39
N MET A 383 -16.41 -7.90 3.03
CA MET A 383 -15.87 -8.15 4.35
C MET A 383 -14.79 -9.22 4.27
N THR A 384 -13.81 -9.15 5.16
CA THR A 384 -12.76 -10.17 5.29
C THR A 384 -12.96 -10.92 6.59
N GLY A 385 -12.92 -12.26 6.56
CA GLY A 385 -13.07 -13.07 7.79
C GLY A 385 -12.01 -12.76 8.87
N GLY A 386 -10.82 -12.34 8.46
CA GLY A 386 -9.76 -11.86 9.35
C GLY A 386 -10.12 -10.61 10.16
N ASP A 387 -11.11 -9.82 9.73
CA ASP A 387 -11.59 -8.66 10.48
C ASP A 387 -12.63 -9.04 11.54
N VAL A 388 -13.22 -10.23 11.44
CA VAL A 388 -14.27 -10.73 12.35
C VAL A 388 -13.67 -11.45 13.56
N ALA A 389 -12.64 -12.27 13.33
CA ALA A 389 -12.01 -13.08 14.37
C ALA A 389 -11.50 -12.27 15.59
N PRO A 390 -10.88 -11.07 15.42
CA PRO A 390 -10.38 -10.27 16.55
C PRO A 390 -11.48 -9.70 17.45
N MET A 391 -12.73 -9.60 16.96
CA MET A 391 -13.82 -8.96 17.69
C MET A 391 -14.44 -9.85 18.78
N GLY A 392 -14.09 -11.13 18.83
CA GLY A 392 -14.61 -12.07 19.83
C GLY A 392 -16.14 -12.08 19.89
N LYS A 393 -16.71 -11.79 21.07
CA LYS A 393 -18.17 -11.77 21.30
C LYS A 393 -18.88 -10.67 20.50
N GLU A 394 -18.20 -9.58 20.17
CA GLU A 394 -18.78 -8.46 19.42
C GLU A 394 -18.91 -8.78 17.92
N GLY A 395 -18.20 -9.79 17.42
CA GLY A 395 -18.23 -10.19 16.01
C GLY A 395 -19.63 -10.56 15.52
N VAL A 396 -20.43 -11.24 16.35
CA VAL A 396 -21.82 -11.59 16.02
C VAL A 396 -22.69 -10.33 15.86
N THR A 397 -22.52 -9.37 16.77
CA THR A 397 -23.25 -8.10 16.72
C THR A 397 -22.84 -7.28 15.50
N ALA A 398 -21.55 -7.24 15.17
CA ALA A 398 -21.05 -6.57 13.98
C ALA A 398 -21.59 -7.21 12.70
N MET A 399 -21.69 -8.55 12.67
CA MET A 399 -22.28 -9.27 11.55
C MET A 399 -23.77 -8.94 11.37
N HIS A 400 -24.54 -8.89 12.45
CA HIS A 400 -25.94 -8.44 12.40
C HIS A 400 -26.05 -7.02 11.87
N LYS A 401 -25.20 -6.09 12.32
CA LYS A 401 -25.17 -4.72 11.78
C LYS A 401 -24.92 -4.69 10.27
N VAL A 402 -24.05 -5.55 9.74
CA VAL A 402 -23.79 -5.66 8.30
C VAL A 402 -25.02 -6.16 7.55
N PHE A 403 -25.71 -7.18 8.06
CA PHE A 403 -26.94 -7.69 7.45
C PHE A 403 -28.08 -6.69 7.51
N ASP A 404 -28.34 -6.07 8.67
CA ASP A 404 -29.36 -5.04 8.82
C ASP A 404 -29.09 -3.88 7.86
N TRP A 405 -27.84 -3.44 7.79
CA TRP A 405 -27.42 -2.44 6.82
C TRP A 405 -27.67 -2.92 5.38
N ALA A 406 -27.31 -4.15 5.02
CA ALA A 406 -27.56 -4.69 3.68
C ALA A 406 -29.06 -4.71 3.31
N TYR A 407 -29.95 -5.10 4.24
CA TYR A 407 -31.40 -5.10 4.05
C TYR A 407 -31.99 -3.72 3.76
N THR A 408 -31.32 -2.63 4.15
CA THR A 408 -31.79 -1.28 3.81
C THR A 408 -31.55 -0.90 2.34
N SER A 409 -30.81 -1.69 1.55
CA SER A 409 -30.59 -1.38 0.14
C SER A 409 -31.85 -1.68 -0.69
N SER A 410 -32.22 -0.73 -1.54
CA SER A 410 -33.28 -0.92 -2.53
C SER A 410 -32.79 -1.59 -3.81
N ARG A 411 -31.48 -1.73 -4.02
CA ARG A 411 -30.88 -2.25 -5.26
C ARG A 411 -30.76 -3.78 -5.27
N GLY A 412 -30.93 -4.43 -4.12
CA GLY A 412 -30.69 -5.86 -3.94
C GLY A 412 -29.38 -6.06 -3.23
#